data_AF-A0A959PJF1-F1
#
_entry.id   AF-A0A959PJF1-F1
#
_cell.length_a   1.000
_cell.length_b   1.000
_cell.length_c   1.000
_cell.angle_alpha   90.00
_cell.angle_beta   90.00
_cell.angle_gamma   90.00
#
_symmetry.space_group_name_H-M   'P 1'
#
loop_
_entity.id
_entity.type
_entity.pdbx_description
1 polymer ?
#
loop_
_entity_poly.entity_id
_entity_poly.type
_entity_poly.pdbx_seq_one_letter_code
_entity_poly.pdbx_strand_id
1 'polypeptide(L)'
;MKRTLNTLIILALSLVFSFGQTITEIVVASEDHTTLEAAVIAAGLDDDLSGEGPFTVFAPTDAAFAALPAGTVETLLMDPTGQLAQILLYHVIGGAAVFSTDLTDGQMATTLEGSDITVTINADGVFINDAMVTVADIEASNGVVHVIDAVLLPAPPPSVVDIIVNSEDHNTLEAAVIAAGLADDLSGEGPFTV
;
A
#
# COMPACT_ATOMS: atom_id res chain seq x y z
N MET A 1 -52.41 34.21 -37.63
CA MET A 1 -51.20 33.65 -38.30
C MET A 1 -50.04 33.74 -37.33
N LYS A 2 -49.59 32.59 -36.81
CA LYS A 2 -48.45 32.44 -35.90
C LYS A 2 -47.16 32.63 -36.71
N ARG A 3 -46.28 33.52 -36.27
CA ARG A 3 -44.88 33.59 -36.74
C ARG A 3 -43.97 33.66 -35.51
N THR A 4 -43.60 32.48 -35.07
CA THR A 4 -42.50 32.18 -34.14
C THR A 4 -41.18 32.64 -34.75
N LEU A 5 -40.37 33.37 -33.97
CA LEU A 5 -38.97 33.63 -34.31
C LEU A 5 -38.06 33.09 -33.20
N ASN A 6 -37.32 32.05 -33.60
CA ASN A 6 -36.21 31.35 -32.97
C ASN A 6 -35.59 31.96 -31.72
N THR A 7 -35.75 31.25 -30.61
CA THR A 7 -34.77 31.19 -29.52
C THR A 7 -33.51 30.49 -30.04
N LEU A 8 -32.39 31.21 -30.09
CA LEU A 8 -31.08 30.64 -30.34
C LEU A 8 -30.63 29.89 -29.08
N ILE A 9 -30.87 28.58 -29.03
CA ILE A 9 -30.29 27.69 -28.01
C ILE A 9 -28.84 27.47 -28.42
N ILE A 10 -27.92 28.07 -27.66
CA ILE A 10 -26.51 27.69 -27.67
C ILE A 10 -26.46 26.31 -27.04
N LEU A 11 -26.41 25.27 -27.86
CA LEU A 11 -26.10 23.92 -27.42
C LEU A 11 -24.60 23.91 -27.09
N ALA A 12 -24.25 24.28 -25.85
CA ALA A 12 -22.98 23.89 -25.29
C ALA A 12 -23.02 22.35 -25.20
N LEU A 13 -22.47 21.70 -26.22
CA LEU A 13 -22.05 20.31 -26.14
C LEU A 13 -20.94 20.29 -25.09
N SER A 14 -21.32 20.19 -23.82
CA SER A 14 -20.42 19.78 -22.75
C SER A 14 -19.98 18.37 -23.13
N LEU A 15 -18.88 18.30 -23.86
CA LEU A 15 -18.09 17.11 -24.02
C LEU A 15 -17.58 16.78 -22.62
N VAL A 16 -18.42 16.11 -21.82
CA VAL A 16 -17.97 15.42 -20.61
C VAL A 16 -17.06 14.32 -21.10
N PHE A 17 -15.79 14.64 -21.27
CA PHE A 17 -14.76 13.65 -21.08
C PHE A 17 -14.94 13.16 -19.64
N SER A 18 -15.59 12.02 -19.47
CA SER A 18 -15.45 11.25 -18.24
C SER A 18 -14.03 10.69 -18.27
N PHE A 19 -13.03 11.52 -17.96
CA PHE A 19 -11.75 11.02 -17.49
C PHE A 19 -12.09 10.30 -16.19
N GLY A 20 -11.88 8.97 -16.14
CA GLY A 20 -12.09 8.22 -14.90
C GLY A 20 -11.29 8.85 -13.76
N GLN A 21 -11.80 8.78 -12.54
CA GLN A 21 -11.09 9.31 -11.38
C GLN A 21 -9.76 8.57 -11.19
N THR A 22 -8.68 9.27 -10.85
CA THR A 22 -7.41 8.62 -10.48
C THR A 22 -7.54 7.92 -9.12
N ILE A 23 -6.57 7.08 -8.76
CA ILE A 23 -6.54 6.42 -7.45
C ILE A 23 -6.60 7.47 -6.32
N THR A 24 -5.80 8.53 -6.41
CA THR A 24 -5.78 9.62 -5.43
C THR A 24 -7.15 10.31 -5.33
N GLU A 25 -7.80 10.57 -6.46
CA GLU A 25 -9.15 11.18 -6.48
C GLU A 25 -10.21 10.27 -5.84
N ILE A 26 -10.12 8.95 -6.05
CA ILE A 26 -11.03 7.97 -5.45
C ILE A 26 -10.84 7.92 -3.93
N VAL A 27 -9.59 7.93 -3.45
CA VAL A 27 -9.28 7.93 -2.02
C VAL A 27 -9.75 9.22 -1.35
N VAL A 28 -9.48 10.37 -1.97
CA VAL A 28 -9.90 11.70 -1.47
C VAL A 28 -11.43 11.85 -1.44
N ALA A 29 -12.14 11.23 -2.40
CA ALA A 29 -13.60 11.27 -2.42
C ALA A 29 -14.26 10.34 -1.38
N SER A 30 -13.50 9.49 -0.68
CA SER A 30 -14.01 8.50 0.25
C SER A 30 -14.00 9.00 1.70
N GLU A 31 -15.15 8.90 2.38
CA GLU A 31 -15.28 9.27 3.80
C GLU A 31 -14.53 8.32 4.75
N ASP A 32 -14.14 7.12 4.27
CA ASP A 32 -13.52 6.06 5.07
C ASP A 32 -11.99 6.01 4.95
N HIS A 33 -11.37 6.92 4.18
CA HIS A 33 -9.93 6.91 3.87
C HIS A 33 -9.22 8.23 4.24
N THR A 34 -9.76 8.97 5.20
CA THR A 34 -9.23 10.29 5.58
C THR A 34 -7.81 10.21 6.17
N THR A 35 -7.48 9.13 6.87
CA THR A 35 -6.15 8.88 7.43
C THR A 35 -5.15 8.51 6.33
N LEU A 36 -5.59 7.71 5.36
CA LEU A 36 -4.77 7.31 4.21
C LEU A 36 -4.43 8.53 3.34
N GLU A 37 -5.42 9.38 3.05
CA GLU A 37 -5.21 10.65 2.33
C GLU A 37 -4.15 11.51 3.03
N ALA A 38 -4.31 11.74 4.35
CA ALA A 38 -3.37 12.53 5.13
C ALA A 38 -1.96 11.94 5.10
N ALA A 39 -1.84 10.61 5.16
CA ALA A 39 -0.56 9.91 5.09
C ALA A 39 0.12 10.06 3.72
N VAL A 40 -0.62 9.89 2.62
CA VAL A 40 -0.10 10.04 1.24
C VAL A 40 0.40 11.47 1.01
N ILE A 41 -0.36 12.47 1.45
CA ILE A 41 0.04 13.88 1.35
C ILE A 41 1.27 14.15 2.22
N ALA A 42 1.32 13.63 3.45
CA ALA A 42 2.45 13.82 4.36
C ALA A 42 3.74 13.17 3.81
N ALA A 43 3.61 12.01 3.17
CA ALA A 43 4.73 11.31 2.53
C ALA A 43 5.15 11.91 1.18
N GLY A 44 4.34 12.81 0.59
CA GLY A 44 4.59 13.41 -0.73
C GLY A 44 4.48 12.42 -1.89
N LEU A 45 3.63 11.40 -1.74
CA LEU A 45 3.39 10.37 -2.76
C LEU A 45 2.15 10.67 -3.64
N ASP A 46 1.51 11.81 -3.42
CA ASP A 46 0.29 12.22 -4.13
C ASP A 46 0.54 12.39 -5.64
N ASP A 47 1.66 13.00 -6.03
CA ASP A 47 2.05 13.13 -7.43
C ASP A 47 2.40 11.76 -8.06
N ASP A 48 3.08 10.88 -7.30
CA ASP A 48 3.51 9.56 -7.76
C ASP A 48 2.31 8.63 -8.02
N LEU A 49 1.36 8.59 -7.08
CA LEU A 49 0.14 7.76 -7.19
C LEU A 49 -0.90 8.34 -8.14
N SER A 50 -0.76 9.61 -8.53
CA SER A 50 -1.56 10.25 -9.58
C SER A 50 -0.92 10.13 -10.97
N GLY A 51 0.29 9.58 -11.06
CA GLY A 51 1.06 9.43 -12.29
C GLY A 51 0.48 8.42 -13.29
N GLU A 52 1.19 8.24 -14.41
CA GLU A 52 0.85 7.23 -15.43
C GLU A 52 1.05 5.82 -14.84
N GLY A 53 -0.07 5.16 -14.53
CA GLY A 53 -0.10 3.78 -14.06
C GLY A 53 0.19 2.73 -15.16
N PRO A 54 -0.18 1.47 -14.96
CA PRO A 54 -1.15 1.01 -13.97
C PRO A 54 -0.55 0.76 -12.58
N PHE A 55 -1.31 1.13 -11.55
CA PHE A 55 -1.04 0.79 -10.15
C PHE A 55 -2.15 -0.11 -9.59
N THR A 56 -1.83 -0.91 -8.59
CA THR A 56 -2.83 -1.55 -7.72
C THR A 56 -2.58 -1.10 -6.30
N VAL A 57 -3.57 -0.46 -5.68
CA VAL A 57 -3.44 0.06 -4.31
C VAL A 57 -4.35 -0.70 -3.37
N PHE A 58 -3.77 -1.24 -2.31
CA PHE A 58 -4.51 -1.80 -1.20
C PHE A 58 -4.77 -0.69 -0.18
N ALA A 59 -5.98 -0.13 -0.18
CA ALA A 59 -6.33 1.03 0.63
C ALA A 59 -6.88 0.59 2.00
N PRO A 60 -6.13 0.76 3.10
CA PRO A 60 -6.65 0.52 4.43
C PRO A 60 -7.69 1.57 4.81
N THR A 61 -8.78 1.13 5.42
CA THR A 61 -9.81 2.02 5.99
C THR A 61 -9.29 2.77 7.23
N ASP A 62 -9.96 3.85 7.61
CA ASP A 62 -9.69 4.56 8.87
C ASP A 62 -9.82 3.65 10.10
N ALA A 63 -10.71 2.64 10.04
CA ALA A 63 -10.83 1.62 11.07
C ALA A 63 -9.58 0.71 11.15
N ALA A 64 -8.94 0.41 10.02
CA ALA A 64 -7.69 -0.34 9.96
C ALA A 64 -6.54 0.42 10.65
N PHE A 65 -6.43 1.73 10.39
CA PHE A 65 -5.46 2.57 11.09
C PHE A 65 -5.75 2.67 12.60
N ALA A 66 -7.03 2.76 12.99
CA ALA A 66 -7.43 2.80 14.39
C ALA A 66 -7.19 1.46 15.14
N ALA A 67 -7.11 0.34 14.42
CA ALA A 67 -6.82 -0.97 14.97
C ALA A 67 -5.31 -1.18 15.26
N LEU A 68 -4.44 -0.32 14.74
CA LEU A 68 -3.02 -0.38 15.05
C LEU A 68 -2.75 -0.14 16.54
N PRO A 69 -1.67 -0.72 17.11
CA PRO A 69 -1.26 -0.43 18.47
C PRO A 69 -1.11 1.08 18.72
N ALA A 70 -1.53 1.53 19.90
CA ALA A 70 -1.41 2.94 20.27
C ALA A 70 0.06 3.40 20.20
N GLY A 71 0.31 4.53 19.53
CA GLY A 71 1.66 5.05 19.29
C GLY A 71 2.24 4.69 17.93
N THR A 72 1.70 3.69 17.21
CA THR A 72 2.21 3.31 15.89
C THR A 72 1.97 4.43 14.88
N VAL A 73 0.74 4.91 14.73
CA VAL A 73 0.42 5.99 13.79
C VAL A 73 1.22 7.26 14.11
N GLU A 74 1.34 7.62 15.38
CA GLU A 74 2.14 8.77 15.81
C GLU A 74 3.61 8.62 15.45
N THR A 75 4.17 7.41 15.59
CA THR A 75 5.56 7.11 15.21
C THR A 75 5.75 7.23 13.70
N LEU A 76 4.82 6.70 12.91
CA LEU A 76 4.85 6.79 11.44
C LEU A 76 4.77 8.25 10.96
N LEU A 77 3.96 9.07 11.63
CA LEU A 77 3.85 10.50 11.32
C LEU A 77 5.06 11.33 11.76
N MET A 78 5.95 10.81 12.61
CA MET A 78 7.20 11.49 12.99
C MET A 78 8.27 11.40 11.90
N ASP A 79 8.21 10.37 11.04
CA ASP A 79 9.10 10.20 9.88
C ASP A 79 8.27 9.95 8.60
N PRO A 80 7.53 10.97 8.12
CA PRO A 80 6.56 10.81 7.05
C PRO A 80 7.21 10.45 5.70
N THR A 81 8.45 10.88 5.46
CA THR A 81 9.17 10.60 4.21
C THR A 81 10.05 9.34 4.27
N GLY A 82 10.22 8.75 5.45
CA GLY A 82 11.03 7.54 5.64
C GLY A 82 10.15 6.32 5.83
N GLN A 83 9.84 5.97 7.08
CA GLN A 83 9.09 4.74 7.39
C GLN A 83 7.65 4.78 6.86
N LEU A 84 6.96 5.92 6.95
CA LEU A 84 5.59 6.02 6.43
C LEU A 84 5.53 5.86 4.91
N ALA A 85 6.45 6.51 4.18
CA ALA A 85 6.54 6.35 2.73
C ALA A 85 6.77 4.89 2.33
N GLN A 86 7.66 4.16 3.01
CA GLN A 86 7.88 2.73 2.77
C GLN A 86 6.61 1.90 3.02
N ILE A 87 5.88 2.17 4.12
CA ILE A 87 4.61 1.49 4.41
C ILE A 87 3.59 1.77 3.31
N LEU A 88 3.45 3.01 2.86
CA LEU A 88 2.52 3.35 1.78
C LEU A 88 2.90 2.68 0.47
N LEU A 89 4.19 2.64 0.12
CA LEU A 89 4.69 1.92 -1.06
C LEU A 89 4.50 0.41 -0.95
N TYR A 90 4.49 -0.16 0.26
CA TYR A 90 4.19 -1.57 0.51
C TYR A 90 2.70 -1.91 0.25
N HIS A 91 1.81 -0.91 0.26
CA HIS A 91 0.42 -1.08 -0.15
C HIS A 91 0.21 -0.95 -1.66
N VAL A 92 1.26 -0.67 -2.44
CA VAL A 92 1.16 -0.35 -3.86
C VAL A 92 1.93 -1.38 -4.68
N ILE A 93 1.27 -1.96 -5.68
CA ILE A 93 1.94 -2.71 -6.75
C ILE A 93 2.04 -1.81 -7.97
N GLY A 94 3.25 -1.64 -8.48
CA GLY A 94 3.51 -0.88 -9.71
C GLY A 94 3.50 -1.73 -10.97
N GLY A 95 3.08 -1.15 -12.09
CA GLY A 95 3.18 -1.77 -13.41
C GLY A 95 2.13 -2.85 -13.70
N ALA A 96 1.16 -3.03 -12.80
CA ALA A 96 0.04 -3.95 -12.98
C ALA A 96 -1.25 -3.38 -12.35
N ALA A 97 -2.35 -3.48 -13.11
CA ALA A 97 -3.70 -3.33 -12.60
C ALA A 97 -4.23 -4.75 -12.35
N VAL A 98 -4.13 -5.19 -11.10
CA VAL A 98 -4.47 -6.56 -10.69
C VAL A 98 -5.91 -6.57 -10.22
N PHE A 99 -6.79 -7.17 -11.00
CA PHE A 99 -8.18 -7.40 -10.61
C PHE A 99 -8.30 -8.67 -9.77
N SER A 100 -9.36 -8.77 -8.99
CA SER A 100 -9.66 -9.95 -8.18
C SER A 100 -9.74 -11.24 -9.03
N THR A 101 -10.13 -11.12 -10.30
CA THR A 101 -10.19 -12.23 -11.26
C THR A 101 -8.82 -12.74 -11.70
N ASP A 102 -7.77 -11.93 -11.56
CA ASP A 102 -6.40 -12.26 -11.91
C ASP A 102 -5.63 -12.87 -10.73
N LEU A 103 -6.23 -12.83 -9.53
CA LEU A 103 -5.65 -13.36 -8.31
C LEU A 103 -5.81 -14.88 -8.22
N THR A 104 -4.72 -15.54 -7.80
CA THR A 104 -4.70 -16.96 -7.49
C THR A 104 -4.26 -17.20 -6.05
N ASP A 105 -4.76 -18.27 -5.43
CA ASP A 105 -4.39 -18.62 -4.06
C ASP A 105 -2.88 -18.94 -3.97
N GLY A 106 -2.20 -18.35 -2.99
CA GLY A 106 -0.75 -18.45 -2.79
C GLY A 106 0.08 -17.59 -3.75
N GLN A 107 -0.54 -16.69 -4.51
CA GLN A 107 0.17 -15.79 -5.40
C GLN A 107 0.99 -14.78 -4.61
N MET A 108 2.25 -14.60 -4.99
CA MET A 108 3.09 -13.52 -4.46
C MET A 108 3.17 -12.39 -5.48
N ALA A 109 3.15 -11.15 -4.98
CA ALA A 109 3.32 -9.95 -5.79
C ALA A 109 4.31 -9.00 -5.13
N THR A 110 5.24 -8.47 -5.92
CA THR A 110 6.23 -7.50 -5.43
C THR A 110 5.63 -6.09 -5.41
N THR A 111 5.78 -5.43 -4.27
CA THR A 111 5.30 -4.05 -4.05
C THR A 111 6.30 -3.02 -4.56
N LEU A 112 5.92 -1.74 -4.58
CA LEU A 112 6.84 -0.65 -4.91
C LEU A 112 7.91 -0.43 -3.83
N GLU A 113 7.66 -0.85 -2.60
CA GLU A 113 8.66 -0.87 -1.52
C GLU A 113 9.77 -1.90 -1.81
N GLY A 114 9.43 -3.00 -2.47
CA GLY A 114 10.36 -4.05 -2.91
C GLY A 114 10.14 -5.39 -2.23
N SER A 115 9.42 -5.42 -1.11
CA SER A 115 8.99 -6.66 -0.45
C SER A 115 7.75 -7.26 -1.12
N ASP A 116 7.59 -8.57 -0.98
CA ASP A 116 6.44 -9.29 -1.52
C ASP A 116 5.25 -9.25 -0.55
N ILE A 117 4.05 -9.21 -1.12
CA ILE A 117 2.79 -9.55 -0.46
C ILE A 117 2.31 -10.92 -0.95
N THR A 118 1.59 -11.64 -0.10
CA THR A 118 1.01 -12.93 -0.43
C THR A 118 -0.51 -12.83 -0.49
N VAL A 119 -1.10 -13.36 -1.55
CA VAL A 119 -2.55 -13.41 -1.73
C VAL A 119 -3.03 -14.78 -1.25
N THR A 120 -3.96 -14.78 -0.29
CA THR A 120 -4.61 -16.00 0.21
C THR A 120 -6.09 -15.95 -0.16
N ILE A 121 -6.60 -16.97 -0.85
CA ILE A 121 -8.01 -17.08 -1.22
C ILE A 121 -8.59 -18.32 -0.58
N ASN A 122 -9.50 -18.14 0.38
CA ASN A 122 -10.11 -19.22 1.14
C ASN A 122 -11.64 -19.07 1.22
N ALA A 123 -12.29 -19.90 2.04
CA ALA A 123 -13.74 -19.87 2.19
C ALA A 123 -14.27 -18.58 2.86
N ASP A 124 -13.41 -17.86 3.59
CA ASP A 124 -13.75 -16.65 4.32
C ASP A 124 -13.56 -15.38 3.46
N GLY A 125 -12.74 -15.44 2.41
CA GLY A 125 -12.56 -14.35 1.46
C GLY A 125 -11.18 -14.32 0.78
N VAL A 126 -10.84 -13.13 0.28
CA VAL A 126 -9.51 -12.80 -0.27
C VAL A 126 -8.74 -12.02 0.78
N PHE A 127 -7.51 -12.43 1.05
CA PHE A 127 -6.61 -11.82 2.01
C PHE A 127 -5.30 -11.44 1.34
N ILE A 128 -4.76 -10.29 1.73
CA ILE A 128 -3.44 -9.80 1.36
C ILE A 128 -2.59 -9.85 2.62
N ASN A 129 -1.62 -10.76 2.64
CA ASN A 129 -1.03 -11.27 3.88
C ASN A 129 -2.15 -11.72 4.83
N ASP A 130 -2.33 -11.00 5.95
CA ASP A 130 -3.39 -11.25 6.93
C ASP A 130 -4.55 -10.23 6.85
N ALA A 131 -4.49 -9.27 5.93
CA ALA A 131 -5.51 -8.22 5.77
C ALA A 131 -6.64 -8.70 4.83
N MET A 132 -7.89 -8.63 5.27
CA MET A 132 -9.05 -9.02 4.47
C MET A 132 -9.38 -7.92 3.45
N VAL A 133 -9.58 -8.31 2.19
CA VAL A 133 -10.13 -7.41 1.17
C VAL A 133 -11.63 -7.29 1.38
N THR A 134 -12.09 -6.09 1.75
CA THR A 134 -13.50 -5.80 2.05
C THR A 134 -14.26 -5.30 0.83
N VAL A 135 -13.59 -4.56 -0.05
CA VAL A 135 -14.12 -4.11 -1.34
C VAL A 135 -13.03 -4.30 -2.38
N ALA A 136 -13.32 -5.04 -3.45
CA ALA A 136 -12.38 -5.28 -4.53
C ALA A 136 -12.80 -4.57 -5.82
N ASP A 137 -11.85 -4.44 -6.75
CA ASP A 137 -12.06 -4.02 -8.15
C ASP A 137 -12.65 -2.61 -8.30
N ILE A 138 -12.20 -1.66 -7.49
CA ILE A 138 -12.53 -0.25 -7.71
C ILE A 138 -11.65 0.28 -8.84
N GLU A 139 -12.23 0.41 -10.02
CA GLU A 139 -11.53 0.91 -11.22
C GLU A 139 -11.16 2.39 -11.09
N ALA A 140 -9.88 2.68 -11.26
CA ALA A 140 -9.33 4.01 -11.39
C ALA A 140 -8.79 4.23 -12.82
N SER A 141 -8.68 5.48 -13.26
CA SER A 141 -8.11 5.77 -14.59
C SER A 141 -6.65 5.37 -14.73
N ASN A 142 -5.91 5.27 -13.62
CA ASN A 142 -4.52 4.87 -13.57
C ASN A 142 -4.27 3.55 -12.81
N GLY A 143 -5.31 2.72 -12.60
CA GLY A 143 -5.13 1.46 -11.89
C GLY A 143 -6.38 0.86 -11.24
N VAL A 144 -6.18 0.14 -10.15
CA VAL A 144 -7.24 -0.52 -9.36
C VAL A 144 -7.01 -0.26 -7.88
N VAL A 145 -8.10 -0.06 -7.13
CA VAL A 145 -8.08 0.04 -5.67
C VAL A 145 -8.82 -1.14 -5.05
N HIS A 146 -8.20 -1.77 -4.05
CA HIS A 146 -8.80 -2.79 -3.20
C HIS A 146 -8.81 -2.29 -1.76
N VAL A 147 -9.97 -2.20 -1.13
CA VAL A 147 -10.10 -1.74 0.26
C VAL A 147 -9.81 -2.90 1.20
N ILE A 148 -8.95 -2.67 2.19
CA ILE A 148 -8.54 -3.68 3.18
C ILE A 148 -8.86 -3.24 4.62
N ASP A 149 -9.02 -4.21 5.52
CA ASP A 149 -9.38 -3.98 6.93
C ASP A 149 -8.19 -3.88 7.89
N ALA A 150 -6.96 -4.06 7.41
CA ALA A 150 -5.74 -3.93 8.19
C ALA A 150 -4.66 -3.17 7.42
N VAL A 151 -3.76 -2.48 8.13
CA VAL A 151 -2.60 -1.81 7.53
C VAL A 151 -1.49 -2.85 7.31
N LEU A 152 -0.99 -2.95 6.09
CA LEU A 152 0.15 -3.78 5.74
C LEU A 152 1.44 -3.15 6.27
N LEU A 153 2.14 -3.86 7.14
CA LEU A 153 3.44 -3.43 7.64
C LEU A 153 4.51 -4.33 7.01
N PRO A 154 5.52 -3.76 6.32
CA PRO A 154 6.64 -4.55 5.83
C PRO A 154 7.36 -5.16 7.03
N ALA A 155 7.85 -6.39 6.88
CA ALA A 155 8.69 -6.99 7.90
C ALA A 155 9.94 -6.11 8.10
N PRO A 156 10.41 -5.93 9.35
CA PRO A 156 11.65 -5.21 9.57
C PRO A 156 12.77 -5.90 8.78
N PRO A 157 13.74 -5.13 8.23
CA PRO A 157 14.88 -5.71 7.55
C PRO A 157 15.59 -6.70 8.48
N PRO A 158 16.10 -7.83 7.97
CA PRO A 158 16.75 -8.83 8.80
C PRO A 158 17.93 -8.22 9.54
N SER A 159 18.03 -8.48 10.84
CA SER A 159 19.18 -8.05 11.63
C SER A 159 20.45 -8.80 11.22
N VAL A 160 21.60 -8.34 11.70
CA VAL A 160 22.87 -9.05 11.45
C VAL A 160 22.82 -10.48 11.99
N VAL A 161 22.15 -10.69 13.13
CA VAL A 161 21.97 -12.03 13.70
C VAL A 161 21.03 -12.87 12.85
N ASP A 162 19.94 -12.30 12.35
CA ASP A 162 19.03 -13.04 11.46
C ASP A 162 19.76 -13.50 10.20
N ILE A 163 20.67 -12.69 9.66
CA ILE A 163 21.50 -13.06 8.51
C ILE A 163 22.47 -14.20 8.89
N ILE A 164 23.12 -14.12 10.05
CA ILE A 164 24.07 -15.15 10.52
C ILE A 164 23.36 -16.48 10.78
N VAL A 165 22.22 -16.45 11.46
CA VAL A 165 21.45 -17.65 11.86
C VAL A 165 20.78 -18.32 10.66
N ASN A 166 20.26 -17.54 9.70
CA ASN A 166 19.61 -18.11 8.52
C ASN A 166 20.59 -18.50 7.40
N SER A 167 21.90 -18.33 7.62
CA SER A 167 22.90 -18.65 6.62
C SER A 167 23.50 -20.04 6.82
N GLU A 168 23.39 -20.89 5.79
CA GLU A 168 23.98 -22.24 5.78
C GLU A 168 25.51 -22.24 5.97
N ASP A 169 26.20 -21.15 5.60
CA ASP A 169 27.66 -21.05 5.68
C ASP A 169 28.21 -20.50 7.01
N HIS A 170 27.40 -19.85 7.85
CA HIS A 170 27.87 -19.07 9.01
C HIS A 170 27.78 -19.81 10.36
N ASN A 171 27.63 -21.14 10.37
CA ASN A 171 27.44 -21.94 11.59
C ASN A 171 28.51 -21.71 12.70
N THR A 172 29.78 -21.49 12.32
CA THR A 172 30.85 -21.23 13.31
C THR A 172 30.75 -19.82 13.89
N LEU A 173 30.38 -18.84 13.06
CA LEU A 173 30.17 -17.46 13.48
C LEU A 173 28.93 -17.38 14.37
N GLU A 174 27.85 -18.05 14.00
CA GLU A 174 26.63 -18.17 14.81
C GLU A 174 26.94 -18.69 16.22
N ALA A 175 27.64 -19.83 16.32
CA ALA A 175 28.02 -20.40 17.61
C ALA A 175 28.90 -19.44 18.43
N ALA A 176 29.79 -18.68 17.78
CA ALA A 176 30.63 -17.69 18.44
C ALA A 176 29.84 -16.47 18.94
N VAL A 177 28.90 -15.94 18.15
CA VAL A 177 28.03 -14.82 18.52
C VAL A 177 27.15 -15.20 19.71
N ILE A 178 26.55 -16.40 19.68
CA ILE A 178 25.73 -16.92 20.78
C ILE A 178 26.59 -17.14 22.03
N ALA A 179 27.76 -17.77 21.90
CA ALA A 179 28.65 -18.02 23.04
C ALA A 179 29.21 -16.74 23.67
N ALA A 180 29.39 -15.69 22.87
CA ALA A 180 29.82 -14.37 23.33
C ALA A 180 28.68 -13.54 23.94
N GLY A 181 27.43 -13.98 23.83
CA GLY A 181 26.26 -13.22 24.27
C GLY A 181 25.98 -11.97 23.43
N LEU A 182 26.48 -11.92 22.20
CA LEU A 182 26.36 -10.76 21.30
C LEU A 182 25.08 -10.80 20.44
N ALA A 183 24.27 -11.85 20.58
CA ALA A 183 23.06 -12.01 19.77
C ALA A 183 22.06 -10.86 20.00
N ASP A 184 21.79 -10.51 21.26
CA ASP A 184 20.86 -9.42 21.57
C ASP A 184 21.38 -8.08 21.03
N ASP A 185 22.68 -7.80 21.20
CA ASP A 185 23.32 -6.57 20.73
C ASP A 185 23.26 -6.42 19.20
N LEU A 186 23.51 -7.51 18.46
CA LEU A 186 23.51 -7.53 16.99
C LEU A 186 22.10 -7.68 16.38
N SER A 187 21.08 -7.94 17.22
CA SER A 187 19.66 -7.92 16.84
C SER A 187 19.00 -6.55 16.98
N GLY A 188 19.66 -5.60 17.65
CA GLY A 188 19.14 -4.25 17.86
C GLY A 188 19.21 -3.34 16.63
N GLU A 189 18.75 -2.09 16.77
CA GLU A 189 18.90 -1.08 15.72
C GLU A 189 20.36 -0.64 15.56
N GLY A 190 20.84 -0.64 14.30
CA GLY A 190 22.23 -0.37 13.93
C GLY A 190 22.62 1.12 13.93
N PRO A 191 23.74 1.48 13.28
CA PRO A 191 24.43 0.71 12.25
C PRO A 191 25.43 -0.32 12.80
N PHE A 192 25.45 -1.50 12.18
CA PHE A 192 26.44 -2.55 12.42
C PHE A 192 27.13 -2.94 11.10
N THR A 193 28.42 -3.25 11.15
CA THR A 193 29.15 -3.90 10.06
C THR A 193 29.94 -5.05 10.68
N VAL A 194 29.65 -6.27 10.24
CA VAL A 194 30.23 -7.53 10.74
C VAL A 194 30.91 -8.26 9.60
#